data_AF-A0A954DGX2-F1
#
_entry.id   AF-A0A954DGX2-F1
#
_cell.length_a   1.000
_cell.length_b   1.000
_cell.length_c   1.000
_cell.angle_alpha   90.00
_cell.angle_beta   90.00
_cell.angle_gamma   90.00
#
_symmetry.space_group_name_H-M   'P 1'
#
loop_
_entity.id
_entity.type
_entity.pdbx_description
1 polymer ?
#
loop_
_entity_poly.entity_id
_entity_poly.type
_entity_poly.pdbx_seq_one_letter_code
_entity_poly.pdbx_strand_id
1 'polypeptide(L)'
;MASNGDLDGSPGEEYVVTAKGYYSSLSGCGGGYFVVKNGITTTRVNGPSRVCFGSGILIDDVDNDSEKEIVIGCGFNNRTSEAHVYDYDKTTKVWTATRQVTPNPFIPNFGIDIIRVPDLNSDGIDDIAFAGTSSIQLWSARSFLPLDSINFDPSTGYSRTQLAHFGDLDQDGEFEIGVATQAGSYPSFSSNLQIWSKKTWPLTIADNYLNATRGGTVNLDIDVGPTYAGQLYMVIGTVSGVLTPGKKFGNAAGLFTLVPDALTFLLPNLVNHGPFVNWLGFLDSNGKATAQPRWSSGNVAAYAPLPMHLQVLVIDFTKPDFSYLSNARHFIIQ
;
A
#
# COMPACT_ATOMS: atom_id res chain seq x y z
N MET A 1 -11.33 22.66 -2.84
CA MET A 1 -10.62 21.95 -3.93
C MET A 1 -11.58 21.82 -5.10
N ALA A 2 -11.10 21.32 -6.24
CA ALA A 2 -11.96 20.97 -7.36
C ALA A 2 -11.57 19.60 -7.92
N SER A 3 -12.56 18.86 -8.40
CA SER A 3 -12.39 17.64 -9.19
C SER A 3 -13.37 17.68 -10.37
N ASN A 4 -13.12 16.91 -11.42
CA ASN A 4 -13.97 16.86 -12.61
C ASN A 4 -14.34 15.43 -13.02
N GLY A 5 -15.49 15.29 -13.67
CA GLY A 5 -15.97 14.04 -14.23
C GLY A 5 -17.32 14.22 -14.91
N ASP A 6 -17.72 13.27 -15.76
CA ASP A 6 -19.10 13.15 -16.21
C ASP A 6 -19.93 12.56 -15.06
N LEU A 7 -20.78 13.38 -14.47
CA LEU A 7 -21.57 13.04 -13.30
C LEU A 7 -23.06 12.84 -13.61
N ASP A 8 -23.52 13.34 -14.76
CA ASP A 8 -24.93 13.27 -15.16
C ASP A 8 -25.17 12.42 -16.43
N GLY A 9 -24.10 11.84 -16.99
CA GLY A 9 -24.11 11.00 -18.18
C GLY A 9 -24.34 11.77 -19.47
N SER A 10 -24.29 13.09 -19.45
CA SER A 10 -24.50 13.93 -20.63
C SER A 10 -23.19 14.52 -21.14
N PRO A 11 -23.08 14.85 -22.44
CA PRO A 11 -21.82 15.29 -23.02
C PRO A 11 -21.22 16.51 -22.31
N GLY A 12 -19.94 16.37 -21.93
CA GLY A 12 -19.18 17.38 -21.21
C GLY A 12 -18.78 16.91 -19.81
N GLU A 13 -17.81 17.58 -19.19
CA GLU A 13 -17.42 17.30 -17.81
C GLU A 13 -18.07 18.33 -16.87
N GLU A 14 -18.51 17.85 -15.71
CA GLU A 14 -18.84 18.68 -14.57
C GLU A 14 -17.61 18.88 -13.69
N TYR A 15 -17.56 20.03 -13.03
CA TYR A 15 -16.61 20.30 -11.96
C TYR A 15 -17.33 20.31 -10.63
N VAL A 16 -16.81 19.57 -9.66
CA VAL A 16 -17.24 19.69 -8.27
C VAL A 16 -16.25 20.56 -7.53
N VAL A 17 -16.72 21.66 -6.98
CA VAL A 17 -15.91 22.62 -6.23
C VAL A 17 -16.36 22.63 -4.78
N THR A 18 -15.44 22.33 -3.85
CA THR A 18 -15.72 22.39 -2.42
C THR A 18 -15.49 23.79 -1.87
N ALA A 19 -16.41 24.24 -1.02
CA ALA A 19 -16.34 25.53 -0.34
C ALA A 19 -16.37 25.35 1.18
N LYS A 20 -15.21 24.96 1.71
CA LYS A 20 -14.99 24.87 3.17
C LYS A 20 -15.20 26.24 3.81
N GLY A 21 -15.99 26.31 4.88
CA GLY A 21 -16.30 27.56 5.60
C GLY A 21 -17.49 28.37 5.04
N TYR A 22 -18.07 27.95 3.91
CA TYR A 22 -19.17 28.68 3.25
C TYR A 22 -20.46 28.77 4.09
N TYR A 23 -20.57 28.00 5.17
CA TYR A 23 -21.67 28.03 6.14
C TYR A 23 -21.21 28.11 7.60
N SER A 24 -20.04 28.66 7.88
CA SER A 24 -19.61 28.80 9.26
C SER A 24 -20.48 29.82 9.99
N SER A 25 -21.40 29.36 10.83
CA SER A 25 -21.71 30.10 12.06
C SER A 25 -20.41 30.22 12.87
N LEU A 26 -20.28 31.23 13.72
CA LEU A 26 -19.07 31.61 14.46
C LEU A 26 -18.40 30.48 15.29
N SER A 27 -18.95 29.26 15.31
CA SER A 27 -18.47 28.11 16.09
C SER A 27 -18.21 26.82 15.28
N GLY A 28 -18.27 26.81 13.95
CA GLY A 28 -17.98 25.57 13.20
C GLY A 28 -17.57 25.75 11.73
N CYS A 29 -16.72 24.86 11.22
CA CYS A 29 -16.29 24.81 9.82
C CYS A 29 -17.41 24.35 8.83
N GLY A 30 -18.63 24.84 8.90
CA GLY A 30 -19.67 24.43 7.93
C GLY A 30 -19.19 24.57 6.49
N GLY A 31 -19.56 23.65 5.60
CA GLY A 31 -19.10 23.65 4.21
C GLY A 31 -20.19 23.16 3.26
N GLY A 32 -19.84 23.12 1.99
CA GLY A 32 -20.66 22.53 0.94
C GLY A 32 -19.84 22.28 -0.30
N TYR A 33 -20.47 21.72 -1.32
CA TYR A 33 -19.91 21.68 -2.66
C TYR A 33 -20.89 22.20 -3.70
N PHE A 34 -20.34 22.58 -4.83
CA PHE A 34 -21.06 23.03 -6.01
C PHE A 34 -20.71 22.13 -7.18
N VAL A 35 -21.71 21.73 -7.95
CA VAL A 35 -21.50 21.12 -9.26
C VAL A 35 -21.63 22.23 -10.29
N VAL A 36 -20.64 22.36 -11.17
CA VAL A 36 -20.51 23.41 -12.16
C VAL A 36 -20.35 22.80 -13.54
N LYS A 37 -21.19 23.19 -14.49
CA LYS A 37 -21.14 22.76 -15.89
C LYS A 37 -21.15 24.00 -16.79
N ASN A 38 -20.21 24.09 -17.73
CA ASN A 38 -20.09 25.24 -18.63
C ASN A 38 -20.05 26.61 -17.91
N GLY A 39 -19.39 26.66 -16.74
CA GLY A 39 -19.28 27.87 -15.91
C GLY A 39 -20.55 28.22 -15.12
N ILE A 40 -21.59 27.39 -15.15
CA ILE A 40 -22.85 27.59 -14.43
C ILE A 40 -22.97 26.56 -13.32
N THR A 41 -23.27 27.02 -12.10
CA THR A 41 -23.60 26.13 -10.98
C THR A 41 -24.94 25.44 -11.23
N THR A 42 -24.93 24.11 -11.38
CA THR A 42 -26.11 23.27 -11.59
C THR A 42 -26.66 22.72 -10.28
N THR A 43 -25.79 22.47 -9.30
CA THR A 43 -26.20 21.93 -8.00
C THR A 43 -25.38 22.54 -6.87
N ARG A 44 -26.02 22.66 -5.70
CA ARG A 44 -25.40 23.07 -4.44
C ARG A 44 -25.82 22.08 -3.37
N VAL A 45 -24.84 21.51 -2.68
CA VAL A 45 -25.07 20.59 -1.56
C VAL A 45 -24.41 21.16 -0.31
N ASN A 46 -25.17 21.19 0.77
CA ASN A 46 -24.69 21.63 2.08
C ASN A 46 -24.16 20.43 2.83
N GLY A 47 -22.98 20.56 3.42
CA GLY A 47 -22.43 19.54 4.31
C GLY A 47 -23.19 19.44 5.63
N PRO A 48 -22.94 18.38 6.41
CA PRO A 48 -23.47 18.26 7.76
C PRO A 48 -23.04 19.44 8.64
N SER A 49 -23.87 19.82 9.60
CA SER A 49 -23.51 20.87 10.55
C SER A 49 -22.32 20.44 11.42
N ARG A 50 -21.38 21.37 11.71
CA ARG A 50 -20.22 21.20 12.64
C ARG A 50 -19.08 20.31 12.14
N VAL A 51 -19.08 19.90 10.89
CA VAL A 51 -17.92 19.20 10.29
C VAL A 51 -17.26 20.09 9.26
N CYS A 52 -15.93 19.99 9.14
CA CYS A 52 -15.13 20.80 8.21
C CYS A 52 -15.25 20.25 6.78
N PHE A 53 -16.48 20.23 6.29
CA PHE A 53 -16.91 19.59 5.04
C PHE A 53 -16.23 20.21 3.82
N GLY A 54 -15.80 19.34 2.90
CA GLY A 54 -15.11 19.75 1.68
C GLY A 54 -13.61 19.91 1.85
N SER A 55 -12.99 19.16 2.76
CA SER A 55 -11.55 19.15 3.00
C SER A 55 -10.76 18.24 2.06
N GLY A 56 -11.38 17.16 1.59
CA GLY A 56 -10.92 16.27 0.51
C GLY A 56 -12.07 16.05 -0.50
N ILE A 57 -11.75 15.75 -1.76
CA ILE A 57 -12.75 15.41 -2.78
C ILE A 57 -12.21 14.36 -3.75
N LEU A 58 -13.03 13.35 -4.03
CA LEU A 58 -12.84 12.38 -5.10
C LEU A 58 -14.13 12.30 -5.94
N ILE A 59 -13.97 12.18 -7.26
CA ILE A 59 -15.06 11.86 -8.18
C ILE A 59 -14.68 10.58 -8.89
N ASP A 60 -15.40 9.50 -8.62
CA ASP A 60 -15.14 8.20 -9.24
C ASP A 60 -16.34 7.26 -9.09
N ASP A 61 -16.34 6.18 -9.87
CA ASP A 61 -17.26 5.05 -9.73
C ASP A 61 -16.76 4.14 -8.59
N VAL A 62 -17.20 4.42 -7.36
CA VAL A 62 -16.71 3.75 -6.15
C VAL A 62 -17.53 2.54 -5.76
N ASP A 63 -18.69 2.31 -6.38
CA ASP A 63 -19.47 1.09 -6.16
C ASP A 63 -19.71 0.23 -7.40
N ASN A 64 -19.11 0.60 -8.53
CA ASN A 64 -19.06 -0.11 -9.81
C ASN A 64 -20.46 -0.32 -10.42
N ASP A 65 -21.30 0.70 -10.31
CA ASP A 65 -22.59 0.75 -11.00
C ASP A 65 -22.52 1.48 -12.35
N SER A 66 -21.30 1.85 -12.79
CA SER A 66 -21.00 2.63 -14.00
C SER A 66 -21.43 4.09 -13.96
N GLU A 67 -21.88 4.58 -12.80
CA GLU A 67 -22.08 5.99 -12.51
C GLU A 67 -20.92 6.51 -11.64
N LYS A 68 -20.78 7.84 -11.53
CA LYS A 68 -19.73 8.42 -10.70
C LYS A 68 -20.34 9.03 -9.46
N GLU A 69 -19.73 8.73 -8.32
CA GLU A 69 -20.10 9.31 -7.04
C GLU A 69 -19.19 10.49 -6.72
N ILE A 70 -19.65 11.32 -5.79
CA ILE A 70 -18.83 12.35 -5.17
C ILE A 70 -18.49 11.90 -3.75
N VAL A 71 -17.22 11.68 -3.47
CA VAL A 71 -16.74 11.43 -2.10
C VAL A 71 -16.17 12.71 -1.52
N ILE A 72 -16.72 13.18 -0.40
CA ILE A 72 -16.30 14.40 0.27
C ILE A 72 -15.78 14.11 1.66
N GLY A 73 -14.55 14.55 1.93
CA GLY A 73 -13.95 14.49 3.25
C GLY A 73 -14.38 15.64 4.16
N CYS A 74 -14.44 15.35 5.46
CA CYS A 74 -14.81 16.28 6.53
C CYS A 74 -13.68 16.55 7.53
N GLY A 75 -12.43 16.41 7.11
CA GLY A 75 -11.24 16.62 7.93
C GLY A 75 -11.10 18.06 8.43
N PHE A 76 -10.23 18.28 9.43
CA PHE A 76 -10.04 19.53 10.21
C PHE A 76 -10.96 19.71 11.43
N ASN A 77 -11.75 18.70 11.80
CA ASN A 77 -12.39 18.66 13.11
C ASN A 77 -11.73 17.57 13.99
N ASN A 78 -11.30 17.95 15.19
CA ASN A 78 -10.78 16.99 16.17
C ASN A 78 -11.88 16.20 16.89
N ARG A 79 -13.13 16.25 16.39
CA ARG A 79 -14.30 15.67 17.06
C ARG A 79 -15.03 14.61 16.23
N THR A 80 -15.10 14.76 14.91
CA THR A 80 -15.90 13.89 14.03
C THR A 80 -15.23 13.79 12.67
N SER A 81 -14.19 12.97 12.59
CA SER A 81 -13.42 12.76 11.37
C SER A 81 -14.17 11.73 10.51
N GLU A 82 -14.70 12.15 9.36
CA GLU A 82 -15.58 11.34 8.52
C GLU A 82 -15.45 11.73 7.04
N ALA A 83 -15.98 10.91 6.14
CA ALA A 83 -16.23 11.25 4.75
C ALA A 83 -17.64 10.80 4.34
N HIS A 84 -18.20 11.42 3.31
CA HIS A 84 -19.55 11.13 2.80
C HIS A 84 -19.48 10.80 1.32
N VAL A 85 -20.25 9.81 0.90
CA VAL A 85 -20.42 9.42 -0.50
C VAL A 85 -21.78 9.91 -0.95
N TYR A 86 -21.83 10.56 -2.10
CA TYR A 86 -23.05 11.09 -2.70
C TYR A 86 -23.30 10.45 -4.05
N ASP A 87 -24.50 9.95 -4.23
CA ASP A 87 -24.95 9.33 -5.47
C ASP A 87 -25.91 10.29 -6.19
N TYR A 88 -25.88 10.29 -7.52
CA TYR A 88 -26.73 11.13 -8.34
C TYR A 88 -28.01 10.39 -8.74
N ASP A 89 -29.15 10.82 -8.20
CA ASP A 89 -30.43 10.32 -8.70
C ASP A 89 -30.77 11.00 -10.02
N LYS A 90 -30.60 10.29 -11.15
CA LYS A 90 -30.93 10.77 -12.50
C LYS A 90 -32.40 11.17 -12.68
N THR A 91 -33.31 10.62 -11.88
CA THR A 91 -34.74 10.92 -11.93
C THR A 91 -35.04 12.26 -11.27
N THR A 92 -34.57 12.45 -10.04
CA THR A 92 -34.82 13.68 -9.27
C THR A 92 -33.82 14.79 -9.58
N LYS A 93 -32.68 14.44 -10.19
CA LYS A 93 -31.51 15.30 -10.43
C LYS A 93 -30.94 15.86 -9.14
N VAL A 94 -30.93 15.04 -8.09
CA VAL A 94 -30.48 15.41 -6.75
C VAL A 94 -29.36 14.48 -6.31
N TRP A 95 -28.32 15.08 -5.71
CA TRP A 95 -27.27 14.34 -5.02
C TRP A 95 -27.71 14.02 -3.60
N THR A 96 -27.63 12.74 -3.22
CA THR A 96 -28.02 12.28 -1.89
C THR A 96 -26.83 11.61 -1.22
N ALA A 97 -26.56 11.94 0.05
CA ALA A 97 -25.56 11.22 0.82
C ALA A 97 -26.07 9.80 1.12
N THR A 98 -25.43 8.79 0.54
CA THR A 98 -25.86 7.38 0.66
C THR A 98 -25.00 6.61 1.65
N ARG A 99 -23.75 7.04 1.85
CA ARG A 99 -22.81 6.38 2.77
C ARG A 99 -22.02 7.40 3.59
N GLN A 100 -21.68 7.02 4.81
CA GLN A 100 -20.82 7.76 5.73
C GLN A 100 -19.66 6.86 6.16
N VAL A 101 -18.44 7.32 5.95
CA VAL A 101 -17.19 6.61 6.27
C VAL A 101 -16.63 7.23 7.54
N THR A 102 -16.43 6.42 8.59
CA THR A 102 -15.85 6.86 9.87
C THR A 102 -14.69 5.93 10.24
N PRO A 103 -13.47 6.45 10.45
CA PRO A 103 -12.33 5.64 10.86
C PRO A 103 -12.52 5.09 12.28
N ASN A 104 -12.12 3.83 12.48
CA ASN A 104 -12.05 3.19 13.78
C ASN A 104 -10.71 2.42 13.88
N PRO A 105 -9.73 2.88 14.69
CA PRO A 105 -9.83 3.96 15.68
C PRO A 105 -9.97 5.36 15.06
N PHE A 106 -10.33 6.34 15.90
CA PHE A 106 -10.40 7.74 15.48
C PHE A 106 -9.07 8.25 14.90
N ILE A 107 -9.13 8.88 13.74
CA ILE A 107 -7.97 9.48 13.06
C ILE A 107 -8.22 10.98 12.93
N PRO A 108 -7.40 11.85 13.55
CA PRO A 108 -7.58 13.27 13.44
C PRO A 108 -7.49 13.73 11.98
N ASN A 109 -8.46 14.55 11.59
CA ASN A 109 -8.58 15.11 10.26
C ASN A 109 -8.63 14.06 9.14
N PHE A 110 -9.30 12.93 9.37
CA PHE A 110 -9.62 11.99 8.30
C PHE A 110 -10.33 12.68 7.12
N GLY A 111 -9.92 12.35 5.90
CA GLY A 111 -10.47 12.92 4.67
C GLY A 111 -9.97 14.33 4.37
N ILE A 112 -8.80 14.75 4.87
CA ILE A 112 -8.16 16.00 4.40
C ILE A 112 -7.63 15.92 2.98
N ASP A 113 -7.43 14.71 2.48
CA ASP A 113 -7.22 14.42 1.08
C ASP A 113 -7.78 13.04 0.80
N ILE A 114 -8.22 12.83 -0.44
CA ILE A 114 -8.87 11.58 -0.88
C ILE A 114 -8.39 11.31 -2.30
N ILE A 115 -7.85 10.13 -2.53
CA ILE A 115 -7.49 9.68 -3.87
C ILE A 115 -8.05 8.28 -4.13
N ARG A 116 -8.32 8.00 -5.41
CA ARG A 116 -8.46 6.64 -5.92
C ARG A 116 -7.10 5.95 -5.84
N VAL A 117 -7.09 4.69 -5.46
CA VAL A 117 -5.94 3.81 -5.53
C VAL A 117 -6.34 2.53 -6.25
N PRO A 118 -5.41 1.81 -6.92
CA PRO A 118 -5.75 0.53 -7.54
C PRO A 118 -6.41 -0.47 -6.57
N ASP A 119 -7.14 -1.44 -7.12
CA ASP A 119 -7.77 -2.53 -6.39
C ASP A 119 -6.79 -3.28 -5.46
N LEU A 120 -6.86 -3.00 -4.15
CA LEU A 120 -5.96 -3.55 -3.14
C LEU A 120 -6.43 -4.91 -2.62
N ASN A 121 -7.69 -5.26 -2.78
CA ASN A 121 -8.28 -6.50 -2.24
C ASN A 121 -8.66 -7.50 -3.34
N SER A 122 -8.40 -7.18 -4.61
CA SER A 122 -8.70 -7.97 -5.80
C SER A 122 -10.20 -8.23 -5.98
N ASP A 123 -11.06 -7.28 -5.60
CA ASP A 123 -12.52 -7.38 -5.78
C ASP A 123 -13.04 -6.84 -7.13
N GLY A 124 -12.13 -6.35 -7.97
CA GLY A 124 -12.37 -5.82 -9.31
C GLY A 124 -12.75 -4.35 -9.34
N ILE A 125 -12.65 -3.63 -8.22
CA ILE A 125 -12.96 -2.21 -8.08
C ILE A 125 -11.74 -1.53 -7.46
N ASP A 126 -11.36 -0.38 -8.02
CA ASP A 126 -10.28 0.41 -7.43
C ASP A 126 -10.71 1.00 -6.09
N ASP A 127 -9.79 1.00 -5.15
CA ASP A 127 -10.02 1.34 -3.76
C ASP A 127 -9.81 2.83 -3.45
N ILE A 128 -10.03 3.22 -2.19
CA ILE A 128 -9.95 4.62 -1.76
C ILE A 128 -8.90 4.78 -0.67
N ALA A 129 -8.02 5.77 -0.82
CA ALA A 129 -7.12 6.21 0.25
C ALA A 129 -7.60 7.54 0.84
N PHE A 130 -7.76 7.56 2.17
CA PHE A 130 -8.09 8.76 2.93
C PHE A 130 -6.88 9.20 3.75
N ALA A 131 -6.47 10.45 3.58
CA ALA A 131 -5.44 11.05 4.41
C ALA A 131 -6.01 11.54 5.75
N GLY A 132 -5.25 11.31 6.82
CA GLY A 132 -5.35 11.98 8.11
C GLY A 132 -4.05 12.73 8.47
N THR A 133 -3.95 13.25 9.69
CA THR A 133 -2.71 13.95 10.13
C THR A 133 -1.55 13.03 10.49
N SER A 134 -1.80 11.75 10.75
CA SER A 134 -0.78 10.81 11.24
C SER A 134 -0.81 9.48 10.52
N SER A 135 -1.81 9.27 9.68
CA SER A 135 -1.95 8.04 8.92
C SER A 135 -2.73 8.26 7.63
N ILE A 136 -2.57 7.31 6.72
CA ILE A 136 -3.51 7.05 5.63
C ILE A 136 -4.33 5.84 6.02
N GLN A 137 -5.60 5.83 5.62
CA GLN A 137 -6.42 4.63 5.65
C GLN A 137 -6.74 4.22 4.24
N LEU A 138 -6.56 2.94 3.95
CA LEU A 138 -6.98 2.31 2.70
C LEU A 138 -8.32 1.62 2.94
N TRP A 139 -9.29 1.84 2.08
CA TRP A 139 -10.66 1.37 2.21
C TRP A 139 -11.12 0.71 0.92
N SER A 140 -11.86 -0.39 1.06
CA SER A 140 -12.54 -1.01 -0.06
C SER A 140 -13.58 -0.06 -0.59
N ALA A 141 -13.52 0.32 -1.88
CA ALA A 141 -14.53 1.18 -2.47
C ALA A 141 -15.91 0.47 -2.48
N ARG A 142 -15.93 -0.81 -2.86
CA ARG A 142 -17.13 -1.64 -2.87
C ARG A 142 -17.89 -1.65 -1.56
N SER A 143 -17.19 -2.03 -0.49
CA SER A 143 -17.80 -2.34 0.81
C SER A 143 -17.72 -1.19 1.81
N PHE A 144 -16.89 -0.18 1.53
CA PHE A 144 -16.49 0.85 2.49
C PHE A 144 -16.06 0.24 3.83
N LEU A 145 -15.28 -0.84 3.77
CA LEU A 145 -14.60 -1.42 4.91
C LEU A 145 -13.11 -1.06 4.88
N PRO A 146 -12.48 -0.82 6.04
CA PRO A 146 -11.05 -0.56 6.09
C PRO A 146 -10.26 -1.80 5.65
N LEU A 147 -9.27 -1.59 4.79
CA LEU A 147 -8.35 -2.63 4.29
C LEU A 147 -7.01 -2.60 5.03
N ASP A 148 -6.43 -1.40 5.16
CA ASP A 148 -5.12 -1.23 5.80
C ASP A 148 -4.94 0.22 6.31
N SER A 149 -3.86 0.44 7.06
CA SER A 149 -3.45 1.73 7.57
C SER A 149 -1.95 1.94 7.44
N ILE A 150 -1.56 3.11 6.94
CA ILE A 150 -0.15 3.51 6.82
C ILE A 150 0.08 4.61 7.85
N ASN A 151 0.83 4.31 8.90
CA ASN A 151 1.19 5.31 9.90
C ASN A 151 2.48 6.03 9.51
N PHE A 152 2.51 7.34 9.69
CA PHE A 152 3.72 8.16 9.55
C PHE A 152 3.99 8.92 10.84
N ASP A 153 5.26 9.20 11.13
CA ASP A 153 5.70 9.73 12.43
C ASP A 153 4.94 11.00 12.83
N PRO A 154 4.04 10.95 13.84
CA PRO A 154 3.21 12.08 14.22
C PRO A 154 3.99 13.19 14.94
N SER A 155 5.29 12.99 15.23
CA SER A 155 6.12 13.84 16.11
C SER A 155 6.19 15.32 15.70
N THR A 156 5.76 15.66 14.49
CA THR A 156 5.86 17.03 13.96
C THR A 156 4.54 17.80 13.95
N GLY A 157 3.41 17.19 14.35
CA GLY A 157 2.12 17.89 14.40
C GLY A 157 1.65 18.34 13.02
N TYR A 158 1.59 17.39 12.07
CA TYR A 158 1.23 17.68 10.68
C TYR A 158 -0.14 18.35 10.58
N SER A 159 -0.17 19.48 9.86
CA SER A 159 -1.39 20.23 9.60
C SER A 159 -1.98 19.91 8.22
N ARG A 160 -1.19 19.34 7.31
CA ARG A 160 -1.58 19.03 5.94
C ARG A 160 -0.92 17.74 5.48
N THR A 161 -1.71 16.90 4.83
CA THR A 161 -1.28 15.69 4.13
C THR A 161 -1.90 15.76 2.74
N GLN A 162 -1.09 15.47 1.73
CA GLN A 162 -1.54 15.30 0.35
C GLN A 162 -1.12 13.92 -0.13
N LEU A 163 -1.98 13.29 -0.92
CA LEU A 163 -1.76 11.98 -1.49
C LEU A 163 -1.59 12.09 -3.00
N ALA A 164 -0.78 11.20 -3.54
CA ALA A 164 -0.72 10.95 -4.97
C ALA A 164 -0.44 9.47 -5.21
N HIS A 165 -1.08 8.90 -6.22
CA HIS A 165 -0.76 7.57 -6.73
C HIS A 165 0.28 7.72 -7.85
N PHE A 166 1.34 6.91 -7.83
CA PHE A 166 2.47 7.00 -8.77
C PHE A 166 2.55 5.84 -9.78
N GLY A 167 1.60 4.90 -9.75
CA GLY A 167 1.74 3.61 -10.44
C GLY A 167 2.77 2.73 -9.73
N ASP A 168 3.27 1.72 -10.45
CA ASP A 168 4.34 0.82 -10.03
C ASP A 168 5.72 1.45 -10.35
N LEU A 169 6.25 2.21 -9.41
CA LEU A 169 7.53 2.92 -9.48
C LEU A 169 8.73 1.98 -9.39
N ASP A 170 8.63 0.87 -8.64
CA ASP A 170 9.75 -0.05 -8.40
C ASP A 170 9.70 -1.36 -9.22
N GLN A 171 8.67 -1.51 -10.05
CA GLN A 171 8.40 -2.64 -10.95
C GLN A 171 8.19 -3.98 -10.22
N ASP A 172 7.64 -3.94 -9.01
CA ASP A 172 7.30 -5.14 -8.24
C ASP A 172 5.86 -5.63 -8.48
N GLY A 173 5.10 -4.93 -9.33
CA GLY A 173 3.73 -5.27 -9.69
C GLY A 173 2.68 -4.71 -8.73
N GLU A 174 3.09 -4.09 -7.63
CA GLU A 174 2.23 -3.32 -6.74
C GLU A 174 2.35 -1.83 -7.08
N PHE A 175 1.44 -1.00 -6.58
CA PHE A 175 1.49 0.44 -6.81
C PHE A 175 2.03 1.18 -5.59
N GLU A 176 2.61 2.36 -5.85
CA GLU A 176 3.07 3.27 -4.83
C GLU A 176 2.10 4.44 -4.59
N ILE A 177 1.91 4.74 -3.31
CA ILE A 177 1.25 5.93 -2.81
C ILE A 177 2.33 6.86 -2.26
N GLY A 178 2.48 8.05 -2.86
CA GLY A 178 3.27 9.11 -2.25
C GLY A 178 2.43 9.97 -1.32
N VAL A 179 3.05 10.36 -0.21
CA VAL A 179 2.45 11.05 0.91
C VAL A 179 3.30 12.27 1.20
N ALA A 180 2.79 13.44 0.81
CA ALA A 180 3.42 14.70 1.16
C ALA A 180 2.80 15.23 2.45
N THR A 181 3.61 15.41 3.49
CA THR A 181 3.18 15.96 4.77
C THR A 181 3.84 17.31 5.03
N GLN A 182 3.12 18.23 5.66
CA GLN A 182 3.65 19.51 6.13
C GLN A 182 3.27 19.73 7.60
N ALA A 183 4.29 20.01 8.40
CA ALA A 183 4.22 20.27 9.83
C ALA A 183 4.77 21.65 10.18
N GLY A 184 4.44 22.12 11.37
CA GLY A 184 4.88 23.42 11.89
C GLY A 184 3.88 24.55 11.64
N SER A 185 4.33 25.75 12.00
CA SER A 185 3.55 26.99 11.96
C SER A 185 4.45 28.11 11.44
N TYR A 186 3.86 29.11 10.78
CA TYR A 186 4.62 30.27 10.30
C TYR A 186 5.51 30.87 11.41
N PRO A 187 6.79 31.15 11.13
CA PRO A 187 7.46 31.08 9.83
C PRO A 187 8.13 29.74 9.50
N SER A 188 8.05 28.72 10.36
CA SER A 188 8.81 27.47 10.24
C SER A 188 7.93 26.29 9.87
N PHE A 189 8.10 25.78 8.65
CA PHE A 189 7.44 24.56 8.17
C PHE A 189 8.47 23.46 7.90
N SER A 190 8.14 22.23 8.28
CA SER A 190 8.87 21.02 7.89
C SER A 190 7.99 20.24 6.92
N SER A 191 8.53 19.88 5.76
CA SER A 191 7.81 19.07 4.77
C SER A 191 8.53 17.75 4.55
N ASN A 192 7.77 16.67 4.35
CA ASN A 192 8.29 15.34 4.06
C ASN A 192 7.52 14.74 2.89
N LEU A 193 8.19 13.98 2.04
CA LEU A 193 7.58 13.12 1.04
C LEU A 193 7.97 11.68 1.37
N GLN A 194 6.98 10.86 1.68
CA GLN A 194 7.16 9.42 1.87
C GLN A 194 6.52 8.71 0.68
N ILE A 195 7.17 7.67 0.18
CA ILE A 195 6.58 6.79 -0.82
C ILE A 195 6.32 5.47 -0.11
N TRP A 196 5.06 5.06 -0.08
CA TRP A 196 4.62 3.80 0.46
C TRP A 196 4.30 2.85 -0.70
N SER A 197 4.72 1.61 -0.56
CA SER A 197 4.40 0.49 -1.45
C SER A 197 3.76 -0.60 -0.60
N LYS A 198 2.68 -1.23 -1.10
CA LYS A 198 2.11 -2.43 -0.47
C LYS A 198 2.99 -3.63 -0.76
N LYS A 199 4.25 -3.55 -0.36
CA LYS A 199 5.26 -4.53 -0.74
C LYS A 199 4.92 -5.88 -0.11
N THR A 200 4.28 -6.75 -0.89
CA THR A 200 4.31 -8.19 -0.62
C THR A 200 5.75 -8.60 -0.87
N TRP A 201 6.44 -8.97 0.20
CA TRP A 201 7.85 -9.31 0.06
C TRP A 201 7.94 -10.63 -0.66
N PRO A 202 8.69 -10.72 -1.78
CA PRO A 202 8.72 -11.93 -2.58
C PRO A 202 9.28 -13.14 -1.85
N LEU A 203 9.94 -12.88 -0.72
CA LEU A 203 10.27 -13.86 0.28
C LEU A 203 9.68 -13.36 1.61
N THR A 204 8.76 -14.12 2.18
CA THR A 204 8.21 -13.93 3.52
C THR A 204 8.66 -15.08 4.40
N ILE A 205 8.96 -14.78 5.67
CA ILE A 205 9.41 -15.76 6.65
C ILE A 205 8.39 -15.74 7.80
N ALA A 206 7.67 -16.85 8.00
CA ALA A 206 6.61 -16.92 9.03
C ALA A 206 7.18 -16.86 10.45
N ASP A 207 8.29 -17.56 10.68
CA ASP A 207 9.00 -17.60 11.97
C ASP A 207 10.41 -17.03 11.81
N ASN A 208 10.69 -15.92 12.48
CA ASN A 208 11.99 -15.24 12.38
C ASN A 208 13.06 -15.85 13.30
N TYR A 209 12.81 -17.00 13.92
CA TYR A 209 13.78 -17.68 14.77
C TYR A 209 13.75 -19.20 14.62
N LEU A 210 14.91 -19.83 14.82
CA LEU A 210 15.07 -21.28 14.89
C LEU A 210 15.82 -21.63 16.18
N ASN A 211 15.27 -22.56 16.97
CA ASN A 211 15.91 -22.95 18.22
C ASN A 211 17.12 -23.86 17.98
N ALA A 212 18.30 -23.46 18.42
CA ALA A 212 19.56 -24.15 18.16
C ALA A 212 19.64 -25.52 18.84
N THR A 213 18.99 -25.67 19.99
CA THR A 213 18.96 -26.92 20.77
C THR A 213 17.90 -27.88 20.25
N ARG A 214 16.68 -27.38 20.02
CA ARG A 214 15.52 -28.18 19.62
C ARG A 214 15.44 -28.42 18.12
N GLY A 215 16.13 -27.63 17.31
CA GLY A 215 15.90 -27.57 15.87
C GLY A 215 14.54 -26.93 15.58
N GLY A 216 13.98 -27.25 14.42
CA GLY A 216 12.69 -26.73 13.98
C GLY A 216 12.59 -26.59 12.47
N THR A 217 11.48 -26.01 12.03
CA THR A 217 11.21 -25.67 10.63
C THR A 217 10.92 -24.18 10.57
N VAL A 218 11.56 -23.48 9.65
CA VAL A 218 11.16 -22.11 9.28
C VAL A 218 10.41 -22.21 7.96
N ASN A 219 9.21 -21.64 7.88
CA ASN A 219 8.47 -21.57 6.62
C ASN A 219 8.88 -20.32 5.85
N LEU A 220 9.28 -20.53 4.60
CA LEU A 220 9.57 -19.48 3.63
C LEU A 220 8.45 -19.51 2.58
N ASP A 221 7.67 -18.44 2.52
CA ASP A 221 6.67 -18.25 1.48
C ASP A 221 7.30 -17.37 0.39
N ILE A 222 7.28 -17.88 -0.84
CA ILE A 222 7.83 -17.22 -2.02
C ILE A 222 6.65 -16.75 -2.85
N ASP A 223 6.60 -15.45 -3.15
CA ASP A 223 5.56 -14.85 -3.98
C ASP A 223 6.18 -13.78 -4.87
N VAL A 224 6.69 -14.21 -6.03
CA VAL A 224 7.30 -13.28 -6.99
C VAL A 224 6.28 -12.76 -8.01
N GLY A 225 5.01 -13.16 -7.88
CA GLY A 225 3.91 -12.73 -8.74
C GLY A 225 3.76 -13.52 -10.06
N PRO A 226 2.57 -13.47 -10.69
CA PRO A 226 2.20 -14.32 -11.83
C PRO A 226 3.05 -14.11 -13.08
N THR A 227 3.73 -12.97 -13.21
CA THR A 227 4.71 -12.69 -14.27
C THR A 227 5.83 -13.75 -14.34
N TYR A 228 6.13 -14.41 -13.21
CA TYR A 228 7.16 -15.44 -13.11
C TYR A 228 6.58 -16.86 -12.95
N ALA A 229 5.28 -17.04 -13.20
CA ALA A 229 4.63 -18.35 -13.12
C ALA A 229 5.36 -19.41 -13.96
N GLY A 230 5.56 -20.60 -13.38
CA GLY A 230 6.26 -21.71 -14.02
C GLY A 230 7.78 -21.53 -14.19
N GLN A 231 8.37 -20.41 -13.75
CA GLN A 231 9.82 -20.23 -13.79
C GLN A 231 10.51 -21.00 -12.66
N LEU A 232 11.80 -21.31 -12.87
CA LEU A 232 12.63 -21.96 -11.86
C LEU A 232 13.04 -20.92 -10.82
N TYR A 233 12.82 -21.21 -9.53
CA TYR A 233 13.32 -20.39 -8.43
C TYR A 233 14.42 -21.14 -7.66
N MET A 234 15.31 -20.36 -7.03
CA MET A 234 16.30 -20.86 -6.09
C MET A 234 16.35 -19.94 -4.86
N VAL A 235 16.40 -20.52 -3.67
CA VAL A 235 16.72 -19.79 -2.43
C VAL A 235 18.23 -19.87 -2.21
N ILE A 236 18.85 -18.71 -2.02
CA ILE A 236 20.25 -18.59 -1.59
C ILE A 236 20.33 -17.92 -0.23
N GLY A 237 21.46 -18.05 0.44
CA GLY A 237 21.67 -17.44 1.73
C GLY A 237 23.13 -17.23 2.11
N THR A 238 23.32 -16.46 3.18
CA THR A 238 24.60 -16.12 3.80
C THR A 238 24.40 -15.95 5.31
N VAL A 239 25.45 -16.17 6.09
CA VAL A 239 25.51 -15.79 7.51
C VAL A 239 26.40 -14.58 7.75
N SER A 240 27.01 -14.03 6.70
CA SER A 240 27.97 -12.92 6.76
C SER A 240 27.34 -11.53 6.58
N GLY A 241 26.02 -11.45 6.40
CA GLY A 241 25.27 -10.20 6.34
C GLY A 241 24.80 -9.81 4.93
N VAL A 242 24.43 -8.53 4.77
CA VAL A 242 23.93 -7.96 3.51
C VAL A 242 24.81 -6.78 3.03
N LEU A 243 24.92 -6.63 1.71
CA LEU A 243 25.55 -5.52 1.02
C LEU A 243 24.58 -4.33 0.94
N THR A 244 25.04 -3.16 1.39
CA THR A 244 24.30 -1.90 1.28
C THR A 244 25.21 -0.81 0.69
N PRO A 245 24.98 -0.32 -0.55
CA PRO A 245 23.94 -0.77 -1.48
C PRO A 245 24.24 -2.18 -2.06
N GLY A 246 23.20 -2.87 -2.53
CA GLY A 246 23.33 -4.12 -3.28
C GLY A 246 24.02 -3.94 -4.64
N LYS A 247 24.34 -5.06 -5.31
CA LYS A 247 24.97 -5.06 -6.64
C LYS A 247 24.02 -5.61 -7.71
N LYS A 248 23.96 -4.98 -8.89
CA LYS A 248 23.29 -5.58 -10.04
C LYS A 248 23.97 -6.89 -10.44
N PHE A 249 23.19 -7.90 -10.77
CA PHE A 249 23.67 -9.22 -11.17
C PHE A 249 23.01 -9.61 -12.51
N GLY A 250 23.79 -9.52 -13.60
CA GLY A 250 23.26 -9.65 -14.95
C GLY A 250 22.16 -8.62 -15.24
N ASN A 251 21.10 -9.07 -15.91
CA ASN A 251 19.92 -8.28 -16.26
C ASN A 251 18.72 -8.49 -15.31
N ALA A 252 18.94 -9.05 -14.12
CA ALA A 252 17.88 -9.32 -13.16
C ALA A 252 17.12 -8.06 -12.75
N ALA A 253 15.79 -8.18 -12.59
CA ALA A 253 15.01 -7.22 -11.84
C ALA A 253 15.40 -7.33 -10.35
N GLY A 254 16.07 -6.31 -9.82
CA GLY A 254 16.53 -6.25 -8.43
C GLY A 254 18.05 -6.15 -8.25
N LEU A 255 18.49 -6.23 -6.99
CA LEU A 255 19.91 -6.18 -6.61
C LEU A 255 20.27 -7.44 -5.83
N PHE A 256 21.42 -8.03 -6.11
CA PHE A 256 22.03 -9.04 -5.26
C PHE A 256 22.56 -8.35 -4.00
N THR A 257 22.02 -8.72 -2.83
CA THR A 257 22.34 -8.05 -1.58
C THR A 257 23.04 -8.95 -0.57
N LEU A 258 23.35 -10.20 -0.88
CA LEU A 258 24.05 -11.08 0.07
C LEU A 258 25.56 -10.84 0.05
N VAL A 259 26.24 -10.95 1.20
CA VAL A 259 27.71 -11.04 1.28
C VAL A 259 28.11 -12.49 1.02
N PRO A 260 28.75 -12.86 -0.11
CA PRO A 260 29.04 -14.26 -0.38
C PRO A 260 30.00 -14.85 0.65
N ASP A 261 29.64 -15.99 1.23
CA ASP A 261 30.46 -16.73 2.17
C ASP A 261 30.48 -18.23 1.88
N ALA A 262 31.13 -19.00 2.76
CA ALA A 262 31.20 -20.45 2.61
C ALA A 262 29.81 -21.10 2.49
N LEU A 263 28.81 -20.61 3.22
CA LEU A 263 27.44 -21.10 3.11
C LEU A 263 26.85 -20.76 1.74
N THR A 264 27.02 -19.52 1.27
CA THR A 264 26.55 -19.10 -0.07
C THR A 264 27.11 -19.98 -1.18
N PHE A 265 28.39 -20.37 -1.11
CA PHE A 265 29.01 -21.24 -2.11
C PHE A 265 28.64 -22.73 -1.95
N LEU A 266 28.27 -23.16 -0.74
CA LEU A 266 27.85 -24.55 -0.49
C LEU A 266 26.39 -24.80 -0.86
N LEU A 267 25.52 -23.80 -0.70
CA LEU A 267 24.07 -23.93 -0.90
C LEU A 267 23.67 -24.54 -2.25
N PRO A 268 24.28 -24.19 -3.40
CA PRO A 268 23.96 -24.84 -4.68
C PRO A 268 24.15 -26.37 -4.68
N ASN A 269 25.05 -26.90 -3.85
CA ASN A 269 25.26 -28.35 -3.70
C ASN A 269 24.34 -28.97 -2.63
N LEU A 270 23.68 -28.14 -1.82
CA LEU A 270 22.80 -28.56 -0.72
C LEU A 270 21.32 -28.29 -1.02
N VAL A 271 20.97 -27.73 -2.17
CA VAL A 271 19.57 -27.50 -2.57
C VAL A 271 18.78 -28.80 -2.51
N ASN A 272 17.64 -28.78 -1.83
CA ASN A 272 16.77 -29.94 -1.64
C ASN A 272 17.45 -31.13 -0.94
N HIS A 273 18.55 -30.90 -0.22
CA HIS A 273 19.28 -31.89 0.56
C HIS A 273 19.54 -31.42 2.00
N GLY A 274 19.69 -32.38 2.91
CA GLY A 274 19.96 -32.09 4.32
C GLY A 274 18.84 -31.25 4.95
N PRO A 275 19.14 -30.11 5.59
CA PRO A 275 18.10 -29.29 6.19
C PRO A 275 17.31 -28.48 5.16
N PHE A 276 17.71 -28.39 3.90
CA PHE A 276 17.08 -27.49 2.93
C PHE A 276 16.03 -28.23 2.10
N VAL A 277 14.76 -27.88 2.26
CA VAL A 277 13.60 -28.50 1.60
C VAL A 277 12.97 -27.49 0.64
N ASN A 278 12.81 -27.86 -0.64
CA ASN A 278 12.26 -27.01 -1.70
C ASN A 278 13.03 -25.68 -1.88
N TRP A 279 14.36 -25.70 -1.74
CA TRP A 279 15.22 -24.54 -2.01
C TRP A 279 15.52 -24.34 -3.51
N LEU A 280 15.17 -25.32 -4.34
CA LEU A 280 15.20 -25.23 -5.79
C LEU A 280 13.91 -25.87 -6.33
N GLY A 281 13.13 -25.15 -7.11
CA GLY A 281 11.85 -25.65 -7.59
C GLY A 281 11.24 -24.76 -8.66
N PHE A 282 10.02 -25.08 -9.10
CA PHE A 282 9.27 -24.25 -10.02
C PHE A 282 8.17 -23.49 -9.27
N LEU A 283 7.92 -22.26 -9.68
CA LEU A 283 6.82 -21.45 -9.20
C LEU A 283 5.49 -21.96 -9.79
N ASP A 284 4.41 -21.88 -9.01
CA ASP A 284 3.07 -22.27 -9.45
C ASP A 284 2.47 -21.30 -10.50
N SER A 285 1.20 -21.49 -10.87
CA SER A 285 0.51 -20.64 -11.85
C SER A 285 0.33 -19.19 -11.41
N ASN A 286 0.51 -18.90 -10.11
CA ASN A 286 0.42 -17.56 -9.54
C ASN A 286 1.80 -16.98 -9.22
N GLY A 287 2.90 -17.67 -9.58
CA GLY A 287 4.25 -17.22 -9.26
C GLY A 287 4.66 -17.47 -7.81
N LYS A 288 4.05 -18.47 -7.15
CA LYS A 288 4.27 -18.78 -5.73
C LYS A 288 4.99 -20.10 -5.53
N ALA A 289 5.71 -20.21 -4.41
CA ALA A 289 6.30 -21.46 -3.94
C ALA A 289 6.48 -21.44 -2.42
N THR A 290 6.80 -22.59 -1.82
CA THR A 290 7.22 -22.67 -0.42
C THR A 290 8.57 -23.36 -0.32
N ALA A 291 9.43 -22.83 0.55
CA ALA A 291 10.71 -23.42 0.89
C ALA A 291 10.84 -23.51 2.42
N GLN A 292 11.61 -24.45 2.90
CA GLN A 292 11.79 -24.64 4.34
C GLN A 292 13.22 -25.04 4.61
N PRO A 293 13.90 -24.38 5.55
CA PRO A 293 15.00 -25.02 6.20
C PRO A 293 14.51 -25.72 7.48
N ARG A 294 14.84 -27.00 7.60
CA ARG A 294 14.40 -27.95 8.61
C ARG A 294 15.61 -28.59 9.27
N TRP A 295 15.82 -28.29 10.54
CA TRP A 295 16.90 -28.89 11.30
C TRP A 295 16.38 -29.82 12.39
N SER A 296 17.08 -30.93 12.57
CA SER A 296 16.91 -31.78 13.76
C SER A 296 17.59 -31.13 14.97
N SER A 297 17.17 -31.55 16.17
CA SER A 297 17.81 -31.15 17.43
C SER A 297 19.32 -31.43 17.41
N GLY A 298 20.09 -30.54 18.05
CA GLY A 298 21.54 -30.67 18.21
C GLY A 298 22.42 -30.32 17.00
N ASN A 299 21.88 -30.31 15.77
CA ASN A 299 22.67 -30.04 14.56
C ASN A 299 22.85 -28.54 14.25
N VAL A 300 22.17 -27.66 14.99
CA VAL A 300 22.10 -26.23 14.68
C VAL A 300 22.99 -25.40 15.63
N ALA A 301 23.44 -25.99 16.74
CA ALA A 301 24.24 -25.29 17.75
C ALA A 301 25.54 -24.70 17.22
N ALA A 302 26.12 -25.29 16.17
CA ALA A 302 27.32 -24.78 15.51
C ALA A 302 27.10 -23.44 14.76
N TYR A 303 25.85 -23.06 14.52
CA TYR A 303 25.47 -21.86 13.79
C TYR A 303 24.79 -20.80 14.68
N ALA A 304 24.72 -21.01 15.99
CA ALA A 304 24.12 -20.07 16.92
C ALA A 304 25.20 -19.19 17.60
N PRO A 305 24.96 -17.88 17.83
CA PRO A 305 23.87 -17.06 17.32
C PRO A 305 24.27 -16.36 16.00
N LEU A 306 23.88 -16.91 14.85
CA LEU A 306 24.13 -16.28 13.55
C LEU A 306 22.79 -15.91 12.88
N PRO A 307 22.63 -14.67 12.40
CA PRO A 307 21.55 -14.33 11.50
C PRO A 307 21.81 -14.99 10.14
N MET A 308 20.84 -15.72 9.61
CA MET A 308 20.90 -16.22 8.25
C MET A 308 20.09 -15.31 7.34
N HIS A 309 20.76 -14.67 6.38
CA HIS A 309 20.13 -13.83 5.37
C HIS A 309 19.84 -14.66 4.12
N LEU A 310 18.65 -14.53 3.56
CA LEU A 310 18.10 -15.32 2.46
C LEU A 310 17.63 -14.40 1.33
N GLN A 311 17.80 -14.84 0.09
CA GLN A 311 17.30 -14.17 -1.10
C GLN A 311 16.74 -15.21 -2.08
N VAL A 312 15.67 -14.88 -2.81
CA VAL A 312 15.15 -15.72 -3.89
C VAL A 312 15.70 -15.20 -5.21
N LEU A 313 16.21 -16.10 -6.05
CA LEU A 313 16.48 -15.83 -7.46
C LEU A 313 15.44 -16.56 -8.31
N VAL A 314 15.03 -15.93 -9.40
CA VAL A 314 14.25 -16.58 -10.45
C VAL A 314 15.08 -16.63 -11.73
N ILE A 315 15.05 -17.79 -12.38
CA ILE A 315 15.79 -18.08 -13.61
C ILE A 315 14.78 -18.28 -14.73
N ASP A 316 14.86 -17.41 -15.73
CA ASP A 316 14.09 -17.52 -16.97
C ASP A 316 14.95 -18.22 -18.02
N PHE A 317 14.71 -19.52 -18.27
CA PHE A 317 15.47 -20.28 -19.26
C PHE A 317 15.33 -19.79 -20.71
N THR A 318 14.39 -18.89 -20.99
CA THR A 318 14.28 -18.26 -22.31
C THR A 318 15.28 -17.12 -22.50
N LYS A 319 15.93 -16.67 -21.41
CA LYS A 319 16.96 -15.63 -21.40
C LYS A 319 18.24 -16.19 -20.76
N PRO A 320 19.44 -15.76 -21.18
CA PRO A 320 20.68 -16.23 -20.58
C PRO A 320 20.99 -15.60 -19.20
N ASP A 321 19.98 -15.06 -18.50
CA ASP A 321 20.14 -14.24 -17.30
C ASP A 321 19.11 -14.60 -16.22
N PHE A 322 19.38 -14.18 -14.97
CA PHE A 322 18.38 -14.17 -13.91
C PHE A 322 17.28 -13.17 -14.27
N SER A 323 16.03 -13.57 -14.08
CA SER A 323 14.87 -12.70 -14.33
C SER A 323 14.56 -11.83 -13.11
N TYR A 324 14.81 -12.33 -11.90
CA TYR A 324 14.42 -11.67 -10.66
C TYR A 324 15.37 -11.95 -9.49
N LEU A 325 15.50 -10.97 -8.60
CA LEU A 325 16.17 -11.04 -7.31
C LEU A 325 15.32 -10.36 -6.22
N SER A 326 14.88 -11.13 -5.21
CA SER A 326 14.13 -10.57 -4.08
C SER A 326 15.01 -9.65 -3.22
N ASN A 327 14.44 -8.88 -2.30
CA ASN A 327 15.25 -8.33 -1.21
C ASN A 327 15.68 -9.45 -0.23
N ALA A 328 16.77 -9.21 0.50
CA ALA A 328 17.20 -10.15 1.53
C ALA A 328 16.24 -10.15 2.73
N ARG A 329 16.04 -11.33 3.30
CA ARG A 329 15.27 -11.56 4.55
C ARG A 329 16.13 -12.32 5.52
N HIS A 330 15.84 -12.27 6.82
CA HIS A 330 16.62 -13.05 7.78
C HIS A 330 15.76 -13.71 8.84
N PHE A 331 16.28 -14.81 9.35
CA PHE A 331 15.86 -15.40 10.62
C PHE A 331 17.09 -15.63 11.50
N ILE A 332 16.88 -15.74 12.80
CA ILE A 332 17.95 -15.87 13.79
C ILE A 332 17.99 -17.30 14.32
N ILE A 333 19.18 -17.90 14.35
CA ILE A 333 19.40 -19.16 15.05
C ILE A 333 19.71 -18.84 16.52
N GLN A 334 18.89 -19.30 17.46
CA GLN A 334 19.01 -19.02 18.91
C GLN A 334 19.09 -20.29 19.75
#